data_AF-A0A117SQK7-F1
#
_entry.id   AF-A0A117SQK7-F1
#
_cell.length_a   1.000
_cell.length_b   1.000
_cell.length_c   1.000
_cell.angle_alpha   90.00
_cell.angle_beta   90.00
_cell.angle_gamma   90.00
#
_symmetry.space_group_name_H-M   'P 1'
#
loop_
_entity.id
_entity.type
_entity.pdbx_description
1 polymer ?
#
loop_
_entity_poly.entity_id
_entity_poly.type
_entity_poly.pdbx_seq_one_letter_code
_entity_poly.pdbx_strand_id
1 'polypeptide(L)'
;MKLPSGLRKVYLAETRRFVKLLIAQLEWYGVPYEFKRLPSTICPNCGSELTQLPGRIMVCENCGFKAPRDKILIHWAMRAMPRAQVGPS
;
A
#
# COMPACT_ATOMS: atom_id res chain seq x y z
N MET A 1 -7.81 -8.74 -15.24
CA MET A 1 -9.27 -8.71 -14.98
C MET A 1 -9.77 -7.31 -15.34
N LYS A 2 -10.64 -7.18 -16.34
CA LYS A 2 -11.29 -5.90 -16.66
C LYS A 2 -12.60 -5.85 -15.88
N LEU A 3 -12.82 -4.79 -15.10
CA LEU A 3 -14.08 -4.60 -14.40
C LEU A 3 -15.20 -4.38 -15.43
N PRO A 4 -16.38 -5.02 -15.28
CA PRO A 4 -17.52 -4.74 -16.14
C PRO A 4 -17.86 -3.25 -16.11
N SER A 5 -17.99 -2.64 -17.29
CA SER A 5 -18.15 -1.19 -17.45
C SER A 5 -19.33 -0.61 -16.64
N GLY A 6 -20.43 -1.38 -16.53
CA GLY A 6 -21.63 -0.99 -15.77
C GLY A 6 -21.48 -1.04 -14.24
N LEU A 7 -20.51 -1.79 -13.71
CA LEU A 7 -20.33 -1.96 -12.26
C LEU A 7 -19.37 -0.94 -11.64
N ARG A 8 -18.70 -0.11 -12.46
CA ARG A 8 -17.70 0.86 -11.98
C ARG A 8 -18.24 1.78 -10.90
N LYS A 9 -19.47 2.29 -11.07
CA LYS A 9 -20.14 3.16 -10.10
C LYS A 9 -20.40 2.45 -8.77
N VAL A 10 -20.81 1.17 -8.82
CA VAL A 10 -21.05 0.33 -7.65
C VAL A 10 -19.74 0.10 -6.89
N TYR A 11 -18.67 -0.33 -7.56
CA TYR A 11 -17.37 -0.52 -6.92
C TYR A 11 -16.82 0.75 -6.24
N LEU A 12 -17.01 1.92 -6.89
CA LEU A 12 -16.63 3.20 -6.29
C LEU A 12 -17.48 3.55 -5.06
N ALA A 13 -18.79 3.28 -5.11
CA ALA A 13 -19.68 3.50 -3.97
C ALA A 13 -19.32 2.59 -2.79
N GLU A 14 -19.08 1.31 -3.04
CA GLU A 14 -18.67 0.36 -2.00
C GLU A 14 -17.29 0.70 -1.43
N THR A 15 -16.33 1.13 -2.25
CA THR A 15 -15.01 1.60 -1.78
C THR A 15 -15.16 2.81 -0.86
N ARG A 16 -16.01 3.79 -1.21
CA ARG A 16 -16.27 4.95 -0.35
C ARG A 16 -16.92 4.55 0.97
N ARG A 17 -17.87 3.62 0.93
CA ARG A 17 -18.51 3.08 2.14
C ARG A 17 -17.49 2.39 3.04
N PHE A 18 -16.64 1.56 2.47
CA PHE A 18 -15.55 0.89 3.19
C PHE A 18 -14.65 1.90 3.90
N VAL A 19 -14.18 2.94 3.19
CA VAL A 19 -13.32 3.97 3.79
C VAL A 19 -14.01 4.69 4.95
N LYS A 20 -15.30 5.01 4.84
CA LYS A 20 -16.07 5.63 5.94
C LYS A 20 -16.15 4.72 7.17
N LEU A 21 -16.44 3.43 6.97
CA LEU A 21 -16.52 2.46 8.06
C LEU A 21 -15.16 2.26 8.72
N LEU A 22 -14.08 2.22 7.94
CA LEU A 22 -12.72 2.12 8.46
C LEU A 22 -12.35 3.35 9.31
N ILE A 23 -12.65 4.56 8.84
CA ILE A 23 -12.40 5.80 9.59
C ILE A 23 -13.14 5.78 10.92
N ALA A 24 -14.43 5.45 10.93
CA ALA A 24 -15.21 5.38 12.16
C ALA A 24 -14.60 4.41 13.18
N GLN A 25 -14.15 3.23 12.73
CA GLN A 25 -13.47 2.27 13.60
C GLN A 25 -12.15 2.84 14.15
N LEU A 26 -11.32 3.44 13.31
CA LEU A 26 -10.04 4.01 13.74
C LEU A 26 -10.24 5.13 14.78
N GLU A 27 -11.25 5.98 14.59
CA GLU A 27 -11.62 7.04 15.53
C GLU A 27 -12.12 6.46 16.86
N TRP A 28 -12.95 5.41 16.84
CA TRP A 28 -13.43 4.76 18.06
C TRP A 28 -12.31 4.17 18.90
N TYR A 29 -11.27 3.63 18.27
CA TYR A 29 -10.12 3.08 18.96
C TYR A 29 -8.98 4.10 19.19
N GLY A 30 -9.17 5.37 18.81
CA GLY A 30 -8.16 6.42 18.97
C GLY A 30 -6.87 6.16 18.18
N VAL A 31 -6.95 5.42 17.06
CA VAL A 31 -5.78 5.06 16.24
C VAL A 31 -5.47 6.20 15.26
N PRO A 32 -4.27 6.82 15.33
CA PRO A 32 -3.89 7.86 14.36
C PRO A 32 -3.74 7.26 12.96
N TYR A 33 -4.24 7.95 11.93
CA TYR A 33 -4.21 7.47 10.55
C TYR A 33 -3.89 8.58 9.54
N GLU A 34 -3.22 8.19 8.44
CA GLU A 34 -2.99 9.04 7.27
C GLU A 34 -3.30 8.20 6.01
N PHE A 35 -4.11 8.76 5.09
CA PHE A 35 -4.33 8.14 3.79
C PHE A 35 -3.35 8.73 2.77
N LYS A 36 -2.32 7.95 2.44
CA LYS A 36 -1.30 8.34 1.46
C LYS A 36 -1.21 7.36 0.31
N ARG A 37 -1.12 7.87 -0.92
CA ARG A 37 -0.87 7.04 -2.10
C ARG A 37 0.62 6.73 -2.21
N LEU A 38 0.97 5.44 -2.15
CA LEU A 38 2.34 4.97 -2.31
C LEU A 38 2.53 4.31 -3.70
N PRO A 39 3.74 4.37 -4.29
CA PRO A 39 4.00 3.77 -5.59
C PRO A 39 4.23 2.25 -5.48
N SER A 40 3.60 1.47 -6.36
CA SER A 40 3.80 0.02 -6.46
C SER A 40 4.78 -0.39 -7.57
N THR A 41 5.40 0.58 -8.25
CA THR A 41 6.29 0.37 -9.39
C THR A 41 7.69 0.95 -9.15
N ILE A 42 7.88 1.60 -8.01
CA ILE A 42 9.13 2.25 -7.64
C ILE A 42 9.72 1.51 -6.45
N CYS A 43 11.01 1.21 -6.53
CA CYS A 43 11.74 0.47 -5.52
C CYS A 43 11.75 1.24 -4.19
N PRO A 44 11.25 0.66 -3.09
CA PRO A 44 11.28 1.30 -1.78
C PRO A 44 12.70 1.44 -1.22
N ASN A 45 13.68 0.72 -1.77
CA ASN A 45 15.05 0.72 -1.27
C ASN A 45 15.91 1.80 -1.93
N CYS A 46 15.85 1.94 -3.25
CA CYS A 46 16.76 2.80 -4.02
C CYS A 46 16.05 3.78 -4.96
N GLY A 47 14.71 3.78 -5.03
CA GLY A 47 13.95 4.70 -5.88
C GLY A 47 13.96 4.39 -7.38
N SER A 48 14.67 3.36 -7.84
CA SER A 48 14.65 2.92 -9.24
C SER A 48 13.32 2.25 -9.61
N GLU A 49 12.96 2.20 -10.89
CA GLU A 49 11.79 1.47 -11.36
C GLU A 49 11.93 -0.05 -11.12
N LEU A 50 10.77 -0.71 -10.97
CA LEU A 50 10.67 -2.15 -10.74
C LEU A 50 10.13 -2.86 -11.98
N THR A 51 10.79 -3.94 -12.36
CA THR A 51 10.36 -4.84 -13.42
C THR A 51 9.38 -5.87 -12.88
N GLN A 52 8.23 -6.05 -13.53
CA GLN A 52 7.24 -7.06 -13.15
C GLN A 52 7.51 -8.39 -13.87
N LEU A 53 7.76 -9.44 -13.08
CA LEU A 53 7.89 -10.82 -13.54
C LEU A 53 6.53 -11.57 -13.49
N PRO A 54 6.44 -12.78 -14.09
CA PRO A 54 5.31 -13.67 -13.88
C PRO A 54 4.99 -13.89 -12.39
N GLY A 55 3.71 -14.13 -12.08
CA GLY A 55 3.25 -14.28 -10.70
C GLY A 55 3.12 -12.96 -9.92
N ARG A 56 3.13 -11.80 -10.59
CA ARG A 56 3.06 -10.46 -9.97
C ARG A 56 4.19 -10.18 -8.99
N ILE A 57 5.35 -10.81 -9.22
CA ILE A 57 6.58 -10.53 -8.49
C ILE A 57 7.25 -9.32 -9.13
N MET A 58 7.72 -8.39 -8.32
CA MET A 58 8.39 -7.18 -8.76
C MET A 58 9.85 -7.26 -8.34
N VAL A 59 10.77 -6.94 -9.26
CA VAL A 59 12.21 -7.02 -9.05
C VAL A 59 12.85 -5.67 -9.38
N CYS A 60 13.77 -5.23 -8.54
CA CYS A 60 14.63 -4.11 -8.81
C CYS A 60 15.96 -4.61 -9.37
N GLU A 61 16.26 -4.26 -10.62
CA GLU A 61 17.51 -4.65 -11.28
C GLU A 61 18.73 -3.88 -10.74
N ASN A 62 18.50 -2.72 -10.10
CA ASN A 62 19.57 -1.89 -9.53
C ASN A 62 20.08 -2.40 -8.16
N CYS A 63 19.19 -2.77 -7.24
CA CYS A 63 19.56 -3.17 -5.87
C CYS A 63 19.20 -4.61 -5.48
N GLY A 64 18.65 -5.40 -6.40
CA GLY A 64 18.27 -6.80 -6.17
C GLY A 64 17.01 -7.02 -5.33
N PHE A 65 16.32 -5.95 -4.92
CA PHE A 65 15.07 -6.06 -4.16
C PHE A 65 14.00 -6.86 -4.93
N LYS A 66 13.32 -7.80 -4.24
CA LYS A 66 12.28 -8.65 -4.83
C LYS A 66 11.12 -8.83 -3.87
N ALA A 67 9.91 -8.54 -4.30
CA ALA A 67 8.69 -8.73 -3.51
C ALA A 67 7.44 -8.89 -4.39
N PRO A 68 6.37 -9.54 -3.90
CA PRO A 68 5.05 -9.45 -4.52
C PRO A 68 4.58 -8.00 -4.66
N ARG A 69 3.89 -7.66 -5.76
CA ARG A 69 3.47 -6.27 -6.07
C ARG A 69 2.59 -5.66 -4.99
N ASP A 70 1.72 -6.46 -4.39
CA ASP A 70 0.84 -6.10 -3.28
C ASP A 70 1.62 -5.72 -2.00
N LYS A 71 2.82 -6.28 -1.80
CA LYS A 71 3.66 -6.00 -0.64
C LYS A 71 4.57 -4.78 -0.78
N ILE A 72 4.77 -4.26 -2.00
CA ILE A 72 5.62 -3.07 -2.22
C ILE A 72 5.16 -1.88 -1.39
N LEU A 73 3.83 -1.65 -1.33
CA LEU A 73 3.27 -0.53 -0.58
C LEU A 73 3.58 -0.65 0.92
N ILE A 74 3.60 -1.87 1.46
CA ILE A 74 3.98 -2.15 2.84
C ILE A 74 5.45 -1.82 3.07
N HIS A 75 6.34 -2.23 2.16
CA HIS A 75 7.76 -1.89 2.27
C HIS A 75 8.02 -0.38 2.24
N TRP A 76 7.26 0.38 1.44
CA TRP A 76 7.28 1.84 1.48
C TRP A 76 6.80 2.38 2.84
N ALA A 77 5.65 1.90 3.32
CA ALA A 77 5.10 2.35 4.60
C ALA A 77 6.07 2.09 5.76
N MET A 78 6.66 0.89 5.83
CA MET A 78 7.63 0.53 6.86
C MET A 78 8.88 1.40 6.86
N ARG A 79 9.26 1.96 5.70
CA ARG A 79 10.39 2.90 5.58
C ARG A 79 10.01 4.34 5.88
N ALA A 80 8.79 4.73 5.55
CA ALA A 80 8.27 6.07 5.78
C ALA A 80 7.82 6.28 7.24
N MET A 81 7.39 5.23 7.92
CA MET A 81 6.98 5.32 9.31
C MET A 81 8.21 5.53 10.21
N PRO A 82 8.18 6.54 11.11
CA PRO A 82 9.19 6.66 12.14
C PRO A 82 9.14 5.39 13.00
N ARG A 83 10.31 4.84 13.34
CA ARG A 83 10.36 3.72 14.29
C ARG A 83 9.74 4.21 15.59
N ALA A 84 8.75 3.46 16.10
CA ALA A 84 8.25 3.71 17.44
C ALA A 84 9.45 3.70 18.39
N GLN A 85 9.64 4.80 19.13
CA GLN A 85 10.59 4.83 20.23
C GLN A 85 9.98 3.96 21.32
N VAL A 86 10.34 2.68 21.33
CA VAL A 86 9.99 1.80 22.44
C VAL A 86 10.83 2.31 23.62
N GLY A 87 10.17 2.86 24.64
CA GLY A 87 10.86 3.28 25.86
C GLY A 87 11.64 2.12 26.47
N PRO A 88 12.71 2.39 27.24
CA PRO A 88 13.47 1.32 27.89
C PRO A 88 12.55 0.51 28.80
N SER A 89 12.59 -0.81 28.65
CA SER A 89 11.96 -1.79 29.53
C SER A 89 12.49 -1.71 30.96
#